data_AF-A0A1C1CWJ5-F1
#
_entry.id   AF-A0A1C1CWJ5-F1
#
_cell.length_a   1.000
_cell.length_b   1.000
_cell.length_c   1.000
_cell.angle_alpha   90.00
_cell.angle_beta   90.00
_cell.angle_gamma   90.00
#
_symmetry.space_group_name_H-M   'P 1'
#
loop_
_entity.id
_entity.type
_entity.pdbx_description
1 polymer ?
#
loop_
_entity_poly.entity_id
_entity_poly.type
_entity_poly.pdbx_seq_one_letter_code
_entity_poly.pdbx_strand_id
1 'polypeptide(L)'
;MKIWEAGLATSAAPFYLPPFKKTETGSVYFDGALHMNCPAPGAVEEVKKIWPENTPSLDVLVSLGTGIQDSEVKVPKAIRIGGFAEICKTFHRQLDSENQWENFRSSGATDGIRDRLHRLNPPIDEDLQKVTLYQWQKMDQLEAMVQRQMKEPAWRARLGHVTSTLLASLFYFEPDAEAPLSPTTPTPTPTSTQHEIEATEIQGTIRTRLRHDSGELSRLLHRVTGLFWTKLSGSSRGISISPSVQHEPWTEILAFTTTKEQVLQFGCPFRVPVHFTEPSGTKSLLIAVRFRDSAAPVPISGFPASLQSLYAKASMWD
;
A
#
# COMPACT_ATOMS: atom_id res chain seq x y z
N MET A 1 -15.30 23.03 3.70
CA MET A 1 -14.42 23.25 2.55
C MET A 1 -15.09 22.54 1.38
N LYS A 2 -15.30 23.21 0.25
CA LYS A 2 -15.81 22.57 -0.98
C LYS A 2 -14.64 21.94 -1.74
N ILE A 3 -14.92 20.98 -2.62
CA ILE A 3 -13.89 20.25 -3.37
C ILE A 3 -13.02 21.20 -4.20
N TRP A 4 -13.63 22.15 -4.92
CA TRP A 4 -12.89 23.11 -5.73
C TRP A 4 -12.05 24.10 -4.89
N GLU A 5 -12.52 24.45 -3.68
CA GLU A 5 -11.78 25.30 -2.74
C GLU A 5 -10.52 24.57 -2.24
N ALA A 6 -10.64 23.27 -1.93
CA ALA A 6 -9.50 22.43 -1.55
C ALA A 6 -8.48 22.31 -2.70
N GLY A 7 -8.95 22.14 -3.94
CA GLY A 7 -8.10 22.09 -5.14
C GLY A 7 -7.30 23.39 -5.36
N LEU A 8 -7.94 24.55 -5.19
CA LEU A 8 -7.24 25.84 -5.25
C LEU A 8 -6.26 26.02 -4.10
N ALA A 9 -6.67 25.68 -2.88
CA ALA A 9 -5.83 25.80 -1.69
C ALA A 9 -4.54 24.97 -1.81
N THR A 10 -4.66 23.69 -2.20
CA THR A 10 -3.50 22.79 -2.28
C THR A 10 -2.55 23.13 -3.42
N SER A 11 -3.01 23.86 -4.44
CA SER A 11 -2.22 24.21 -5.64
C SER A 11 -1.71 25.65 -5.62
N ALA A 12 -1.97 26.41 -4.53
CA ALA A 12 -1.64 27.83 -4.43
C ALA A 12 -0.13 28.07 -4.23
N ALA A 13 0.69 27.60 -5.18
CA ALA A 13 2.14 27.66 -5.18
C ALA A 13 2.60 29.11 -5.04
N PRO A 14 3.39 29.45 -4.00
CA PRO A 14 3.92 30.79 -3.82
C PRO A 14 4.59 31.29 -5.10
N PHE A 15 4.28 32.52 -5.50
CA PHE A 15 4.77 33.19 -6.72
C PHE A 15 4.23 32.67 -8.06
N TYR A 16 3.46 31.59 -8.07
CA TYR A 16 2.74 31.13 -9.26
C TYR A 16 1.26 31.50 -9.17
N LEU A 17 0.65 31.33 -7.98
CA LEU A 17 -0.77 31.56 -7.74
C LEU A 17 -0.99 32.33 -6.42
N PRO A 18 -2.06 33.16 -6.33
CA PRO A 18 -2.40 33.85 -5.09
C PRO A 18 -2.85 32.84 -4.02
N PRO A 19 -2.58 33.10 -2.71
CA PRO A 19 -3.07 32.27 -1.63
C PRO A 19 -4.60 32.17 -1.65
N PHE A 20 -5.15 31.00 -1.36
CA PHE A 20 -6.60 30.81 -1.33
C PHE A 20 -7.16 31.28 0.01
N LYS A 21 -8.02 32.31 0.00
CA LYS A 21 -8.72 32.77 1.20
C LYS A 21 -10.15 32.23 1.22
N LYS A 22 -10.46 31.42 2.22
CA LYS A 22 -11.83 30.94 2.45
C LYS A 22 -12.66 32.07 3.06
N THR A 23 -13.69 32.51 2.36
CA THR A 23 -14.49 33.69 2.74
C THR A 23 -15.25 33.48 4.05
N GLU A 24 -15.79 32.28 4.28
CA GLU A 24 -16.63 32.02 5.46
C GLU A 24 -15.84 31.97 6.77
N THR A 25 -14.56 31.61 6.73
CA THR A 25 -13.72 31.46 7.94
C THR A 25 -12.61 32.51 8.03
N GLY A 26 -12.36 33.25 6.95
CA GLY A 26 -11.22 34.16 6.84
C GLY A 26 -9.85 33.47 6.74
N SER A 27 -9.81 32.14 6.77
CA SER A 27 -8.57 31.35 6.74
C SER A 27 -7.87 31.48 5.38
N VAL A 28 -6.55 31.61 5.40
CA VAL A 28 -5.70 31.71 4.21
C VAL A 28 -4.89 30.43 4.07
N TYR A 29 -4.93 29.85 2.87
CA TYR A 29 -4.27 28.59 2.53
C TYR A 29 -3.23 28.82 1.44
N PHE A 30 -2.17 28.05 1.50
CA PHE A 30 -1.07 28.02 0.54
C PHE A 30 -0.85 26.58 0.07
N ASP A 31 -0.06 26.41 -0.99
CA ASP A 31 0.29 25.11 -1.55
C ASP A 31 0.74 24.08 -0.52
N GLY A 32 0.30 22.83 -0.71
CA GLY A 32 0.68 21.71 0.13
C GLY A 32 2.18 21.44 0.14
N ALA A 33 2.91 21.81 -0.91
CA ALA A 33 4.36 21.67 -1.01
C ALA A 33 5.12 22.46 0.06
N LEU A 34 4.52 23.50 0.66
CA LEU A 34 5.10 24.22 1.80
C LEU A 34 5.15 23.38 3.09
N HIS A 35 4.37 22.31 3.16
CA HIS A 35 4.36 21.39 4.29
C HIS A 35 4.95 20.04 3.90
N MET A 36 4.40 19.43 2.83
CA MET A 36 4.70 18.07 2.43
C MET A 36 4.43 17.91 0.93
N ASN A 37 5.47 18.07 0.11
CA ASN A 37 5.36 17.91 -1.35
C ASN A 37 5.29 16.44 -1.78
N CYS A 38 5.89 15.53 -0.99
CA CYS A 38 5.65 14.10 -1.09
C CYS A 38 4.63 13.70 -0.02
N PRO A 39 3.33 13.53 -0.34
CA PRO A 39 2.28 13.33 0.67
C PRO A 39 2.26 11.92 1.28
N ALA A 40 3.19 11.03 0.91
CA ALA A 40 3.23 9.65 1.39
C ALA A 40 3.33 9.52 2.92
N PRO A 41 4.18 10.28 3.64
CA PRO A 41 4.24 10.23 5.10
C PRO A 41 2.91 10.63 5.73
N GLY A 42 2.32 11.73 5.26
CA GLY A 42 1.02 12.21 5.73
C GLY A 42 -0.08 11.19 5.49
N ALA A 43 -0.11 10.52 4.34
CA ALA A 43 -1.08 9.46 4.06
C ALA A 43 -0.97 8.29 5.06
N VAL A 44 0.24 7.87 5.42
CA VAL A 44 0.45 6.81 6.43
C VAL A 44 0.05 7.26 7.83
N GLU A 45 0.34 8.51 8.20
CA GLU A 45 -0.10 9.09 9.47
C GLU A 45 -1.63 9.17 9.57
N GLU A 46 -2.31 9.51 8.47
CA GLU A 46 -3.77 9.61 8.42
C GLU A 46 -4.46 8.25 8.60
N VAL A 47 -3.84 7.12 8.24
CA VAL A 47 -4.42 5.77 8.48
C VAL A 47 -4.78 5.59 9.97
N LYS A 48 -3.88 6.01 10.88
CA LYS A 48 -4.10 5.91 12.33
C LYS A 48 -5.20 6.85 12.84
N LYS A 49 -5.39 7.99 12.18
CA LYS A 49 -6.40 8.98 12.55
C LYS A 49 -7.79 8.60 12.04
N ILE A 50 -7.87 7.98 10.86
CA ILE A 50 -9.13 7.52 10.26
C ILE A 50 -9.65 6.29 11.01
N TRP A 51 -8.76 5.37 11.41
CA TRP A 51 -9.11 4.15 12.14
C TRP A 51 -8.35 4.04 13.46
N PRO A 52 -8.72 4.86 14.48
CA PRO A 52 -8.00 4.91 15.74
C PRO A 52 -8.15 3.63 16.58
N GLU A 53 -9.34 3.03 16.56
CA GLU A 53 -9.64 1.81 17.31
C GLU A 53 -9.06 0.57 16.63
N ASN A 54 -8.97 0.60 15.30
CA ASN A 54 -8.68 -0.55 14.45
C ASN A 54 -7.74 -0.17 13.31
N THR A 55 -6.57 0.38 13.62
CA THR A 55 -5.63 0.81 12.59
C THR A 55 -5.26 -0.38 11.70
N PRO A 56 -5.70 -0.42 10.44
CA PRO A 56 -5.38 -1.53 9.58
C PRO A 56 -3.89 -1.53 9.26
N SER A 57 -3.34 -2.73 9.04
CA SER A 57 -2.03 -2.83 8.43
C SER A 57 -2.10 -2.28 7.01
N LEU A 58 -1.23 -1.33 6.67
CA LEU A 58 -1.17 -0.76 5.31
C LEU A 58 -0.81 -1.86 4.32
N ASP A 59 -1.68 -2.21 3.38
CA ASP A 59 -1.42 -3.28 2.41
C ASP A 59 -0.47 -2.86 1.30
N VAL A 60 -0.68 -1.68 0.71
CA VAL A 60 0.10 -1.15 -0.40
C VAL A 60 0.06 0.38 -0.34
N LEU A 61 1.20 1.03 -0.54
CA LEU A 61 1.28 2.45 -0.84
C LEU A 61 2.06 2.65 -2.12
N VAL A 62 1.40 3.26 -3.12
CA VAL A 62 2.03 3.65 -4.37
C VAL A 62 2.13 5.17 -4.40
N SER A 63 3.35 5.69 -4.32
CA SER A 63 3.63 7.12 -4.48
C SER A 63 4.03 7.39 -5.92
N LEU A 64 3.31 8.31 -6.55
CA LEU A 64 3.59 8.80 -7.90
C LEU A 64 4.34 10.13 -7.80
N GLY A 65 5.47 10.25 -8.48
CA GLY A 65 6.21 11.49 -8.62
C GLY A 65 5.95 12.17 -9.96
N THR A 66 6.30 13.45 -10.05
CA THR A 66 6.06 14.31 -11.23
C THR A 66 7.31 14.49 -12.10
N GLY A 67 8.34 13.67 -11.91
CA GLY A 67 9.60 13.77 -12.63
C GLY A 67 10.80 13.96 -11.69
N ILE A 68 11.91 13.28 -11.97
CA ILE A 68 13.21 13.55 -11.33
C ILE A 68 14.03 14.44 -12.27
N GLN A 69 14.47 15.59 -11.78
CA GLN A 69 15.36 16.50 -12.52
C GLN A 69 16.25 17.28 -11.55
N ASP A 70 17.43 17.69 -12.00
CA ASP A 70 18.34 18.50 -11.20
C ASP A 70 17.75 19.87 -10.89
N SER A 71 17.60 20.14 -9.60
CA SER A 71 17.03 21.39 -9.11
C SER A 71 18.12 22.38 -8.73
N GLU A 72 18.61 23.18 -9.68
CA GLU A 72 19.28 24.44 -9.32
C GLU A 72 18.24 25.44 -8.77
N VAL A 73 18.28 25.70 -7.47
CA VAL A 73 17.47 26.72 -6.81
C VAL A 73 18.12 28.10 -7.02
N LYS A 74 17.68 28.84 -8.03
CA LYS A 74 18.03 30.26 -8.19
C LYS A 74 16.88 31.12 -7.71
N VAL A 75 16.89 31.51 -6.43
CA VAL A 75 15.94 32.50 -5.91
C VAL A 75 16.26 33.86 -6.55
N PRO A 76 15.37 34.45 -7.36
CA PRO A 76 15.61 35.77 -7.96
C PRO A 76 15.82 36.83 -6.88
N LYS A 77 16.85 37.68 -7.03
CA LYS A 77 17.20 38.72 -6.05
C LYS A 77 16.04 39.66 -5.70
N ALA A 78 15.11 39.87 -6.64
CA ALA A 78 13.94 40.72 -6.47
C ALA A 78 12.97 40.22 -5.37
N ILE A 79 13.02 38.94 -5.01
CA ILE A 79 12.12 38.32 -4.02
C ILE A 79 12.65 38.48 -2.58
N ARG A 80 13.80 39.13 -2.38
CA ARG A 80 14.40 39.33 -1.04
C ARG A 80 13.66 40.33 -0.14
N ILE A 81 12.59 40.97 -0.62
CA ILE A 81 11.85 41.98 0.16
C ILE A 81 10.69 41.31 0.92
N GLY A 82 10.71 41.41 2.25
CA GLY A 82 9.55 41.19 3.12
C GLY A 82 9.19 39.73 3.45
N GLY A 83 10.10 38.92 4.01
CA GLY A 83 9.80 37.58 4.58
C GLY A 83 9.43 36.48 3.57
N PHE A 84 8.93 36.86 2.39
CA PHE A 84 8.57 36.00 1.27
C PHE A 84 9.75 35.18 0.73
N ALA A 85 10.98 35.66 0.91
CA ALA A 85 12.19 34.91 0.58
C ALA A 85 12.28 33.56 1.32
N GLU A 86 11.90 33.50 2.60
CA GLU A 86 11.95 32.25 3.37
C GLU A 86 10.85 31.27 2.97
N ILE A 87 9.66 31.78 2.64
CA ILE A 87 8.57 30.96 2.06
C ILE A 87 9.03 30.38 0.72
N CYS A 88 9.63 31.21 -0.14
CA CYS A 88 10.16 30.80 -1.43
C CYS A 88 11.25 29.74 -1.30
N LYS A 89 12.23 29.94 -0.40
CA LYS A 89 13.29 28.97 -0.11
C LYS A 89 12.73 27.66 0.43
N THR A 90 11.76 27.74 1.35
CA THR A 90 11.13 26.55 1.95
C THR A 90 10.40 25.74 0.90
N PHE A 91 9.58 26.40 0.06
CA PHE A 91 8.91 25.79 -1.09
C PHE A 91 9.93 25.10 -2.01
N HIS A 92 10.95 25.82 -2.48
CA HIS A 92 11.97 25.25 -3.38
C HIS A 92 12.76 24.11 -2.75
N ARG A 93 13.06 24.18 -1.44
CA ARG A 93 13.72 23.08 -0.70
C ARG A 93 12.82 21.84 -0.61
N GLN A 94 11.51 22.04 -0.48
CA GLN A 94 10.53 20.95 -0.43
C GLN A 94 10.12 20.45 -1.82
N LEU A 95 10.58 21.06 -2.93
CA LEU A 95 10.31 20.52 -4.26
C LEU A 95 11.01 19.17 -4.49
N ASP A 96 12.04 18.85 -3.70
CA ASP A 96 12.71 17.56 -3.74
C ASP A 96 11.85 16.46 -3.08
N SER A 97 10.84 16.02 -3.82
CA SER A 97 9.93 14.96 -3.39
C SER A 97 10.61 13.60 -3.32
N GLU A 98 11.72 13.40 -4.04
CA GLU A 98 12.45 12.14 -4.05
C GLU A 98 13.28 12.00 -2.77
N ASN A 99 13.99 13.04 -2.34
CA ASN A 99 14.66 13.01 -1.03
C ASN A 99 13.67 12.90 0.13
N GLN A 100 12.50 13.52 0.05
CA GLN A 100 11.44 13.32 1.05
C GLN A 100 10.94 11.87 1.09
N TRP A 101 10.75 11.25 -0.08
CA TRP A 101 10.38 9.85 -0.19
C TRP A 101 11.45 8.93 0.41
N GLU A 102 12.72 9.13 0.06
CA GLU A 102 13.82 8.31 0.58
C GLU A 102 13.99 8.46 2.09
N ASN A 103 13.88 9.68 2.63
CA ASN A 103 13.88 9.92 4.07
C ASN A 103 12.72 9.20 4.77
N PHE A 104 11.52 9.24 4.18
CA PHE A 104 10.36 8.53 4.69
C PHE A 104 10.57 7.02 4.69
N ARG A 105 10.96 6.44 3.55
CA ARG A 105 11.24 5.01 3.39
C ARG A 105 12.38 4.51 4.28
N SER A 106 13.35 5.37 4.58
CA SER A 106 14.47 5.06 5.48
C SER A 106 14.14 5.26 6.95
N SER A 107 13.03 5.93 7.27
CA SER A 107 12.63 6.18 8.65
C SER A 107 12.15 4.89 9.34
N GLY A 108 12.40 4.78 10.65
CA GLY A 108 11.92 3.64 11.46
C GLY A 108 10.39 3.53 11.51
N ALA A 109 9.66 4.61 11.18
CA ALA A 109 8.20 4.57 11.05
C ALA A 109 7.73 3.62 9.94
N THR A 110 8.61 3.27 8.99
CA THR A 110 8.29 2.40 7.85
C THR A 110 8.82 0.98 7.99
N ASP A 111 9.55 0.62 9.06
CA ASP A 111 10.17 -0.71 9.19
C ASP A 111 9.16 -1.86 9.05
N GLY A 112 7.94 -1.66 9.52
CA GLY A 112 6.84 -2.64 9.42
C GLY A 112 6.18 -2.77 8.04
N ILE A 113 6.39 -1.78 7.16
CA ILE A 113 5.62 -1.62 5.91
C ILE A 113 6.49 -1.33 4.69
N ARG A 114 7.82 -1.27 4.85
CA ARG A 114 8.78 -0.80 3.82
C ARG A 114 8.60 -1.51 2.48
N ASP A 115 8.30 -2.80 2.51
CA ASP A 115 8.13 -3.63 1.30
C ASP A 115 6.80 -3.43 0.59
N ARG A 116 5.89 -2.73 1.25
CA ARG A 116 4.59 -2.32 0.71
C ARG A 116 4.64 -0.90 0.15
N LEU A 117 5.80 -0.22 0.25
CA LEU A 117 6.03 1.13 -0.25
C LEU A 117 6.64 1.06 -1.65
N HIS A 118 5.92 1.58 -2.63
CA HIS A 118 6.35 1.63 -4.02
C HIS A 118 6.41 3.07 -4.52
N ARG A 119 7.51 3.42 -5.21
CA ARG A 119 7.72 4.73 -5.85
C ARG A 119 7.80 4.59 -7.35
N LEU A 120 6.93 5.32 -8.04
CA LEU A 120 6.98 5.49 -9.49
C LEU A 120 7.24 6.96 -9.76
N ASN A 121 8.50 7.30 -10.04
CA ASN A 121 8.92 8.65 -10.40
C ASN A 121 9.87 8.58 -11.60
N PRO A 122 9.41 8.89 -12.83
CA PRO A 122 10.23 8.85 -14.03
C PRO A 122 11.31 9.94 -14.01
N PRO A 123 12.57 9.65 -14.37
CA PRO A 123 13.54 10.72 -14.61
C PRO A 123 13.08 11.53 -15.83
N ILE A 124 13.24 12.86 -15.77
CA ILE A 124 13.02 13.70 -16.94
C ILE A 124 14.23 13.54 -17.85
N ASP A 125 13.98 13.27 -19.14
CA ASP A 125 15.05 13.13 -20.12
C ASP A 125 15.88 14.42 -20.20
N GLU A 126 17.21 14.28 -20.33
CA GLU A 126 18.13 15.41 -20.39
C GLU A 126 17.85 16.35 -21.57
N ASP A 127 17.33 15.82 -22.68
CA ASP A 127 17.04 16.55 -23.92
C ASP A 127 15.81 17.46 -23.80
N LEU A 128 14.90 17.20 -22.86
CA LEU A 128 13.77 18.08 -22.56
C LEU A 128 14.20 19.37 -21.86
N GLN A 129 15.47 19.47 -21.45
CA GLN A 129 15.99 20.53 -20.59
C GLN A 129 15.20 20.63 -19.27
N LYS A 130 15.60 21.56 -18.40
CA LYS A 130 14.85 21.83 -17.17
C LYS A 130 13.39 22.18 -17.47
N VAL A 131 12.47 21.48 -16.81
CA VAL A 131 11.02 21.72 -16.93
C VAL A 131 10.52 22.43 -15.67
N THR A 132 10.06 23.67 -15.80
CA THR A 132 9.55 24.47 -14.67
C THR A 132 8.04 24.28 -14.47
N LEU A 133 7.52 24.61 -13.28
CA LEU A 133 6.13 24.35 -12.90
C LEU A 133 5.07 24.98 -13.82
N TYR A 134 5.40 26.09 -14.51
CA TYR A 134 4.47 26.78 -15.42
C TYR A 134 4.62 26.40 -16.91
N GLN A 135 5.56 25.51 -17.27
CA GLN A 135 5.86 25.18 -18.67
C GLN A 135 4.88 24.16 -19.27
N TRP A 136 3.60 24.56 -19.32
CA TRP A 136 2.53 23.73 -19.88
C TRP A 136 2.75 23.34 -21.35
N GLN A 137 3.55 24.11 -22.11
CA GLN A 137 3.86 23.82 -23.51
C GLN A 137 4.69 22.53 -23.69
N LYS A 138 5.30 22.00 -22.63
CA LYS A 138 6.06 20.74 -22.65
C LYS A 138 5.21 19.51 -22.30
N MET A 139 3.90 19.65 -22.07
CA MET A 139 3.04 18.56 -21.61
C MET A 139 3.09 17.34 -22.56
N ASP A 140 2.96 17.58 -23.86
CA ASP A 140 2.98 16.51 -24.87
C ASP A 140 4.34 15.78 -24.90
N GLN A 141 5.43 16.53 -24.67
CA GLN A 141 6.78 15.96 -24.62
C GLN A 141 7.00 15.11 -23.36
N LEU A 142 6.50 15.58 -22.21
CA LEU A 142 6.51 14.81 -20.96
C LEU A 142 5.67 13.54 -21.08
N GLU A 143 4.48 13.63 -21.70
CA GLU A 143 3.65 12.45 -21.95
C GLU A 143 4.37 11.45 -22.85
N ALA A 144 4.94 11.90 -23.97
CA ALA A 144 5.70 11.06 -24.89
C ALA A 144 6.90 10.40 -24.20
N MET A 145 7.63 11.14 -23.36
CA MET A 145 8.71 10.63 -22.52
C MET A 145 8.22 9.50 -21.61
N VAL A 146 7.16 9.73 -20.82
CA VAL A 146 6.63 8.71 -19.90
C VAL A 146 6.16 7.49 -20.68
N GLN A 147 5.42 7.66 -21.78
CA GLN A 147 4.96 6.55 -22.63
C GLN A 147 6.12 5.73 -23.21
N ARG A 148 7.24 6.38 -23.55
CA ARG A 148 8.47 5.71 -24.01
C ARG A 148 9.12 4.95 -22.84
N GLN A 149 9.35 5.61 -21.71
CA GLN A 149 9.98 5.01 -20.53
C GLN A 149 9.17 3.81 -20.00
N MET A 150 7.84 3.88 -19.98
CA MET A 150 6.97 2.76 -19.58
C MET A 150 7.16 1.48 -20.42
N LYS A 151 7.75 1.57 -21.63
CA LYS A 151 8.05 0.43 -22.49
C LYS A 151 9.44 -0.15 -22.24
N GLU A 152 10.31 0.55 -21.52
CA GLU A 152 11.65 0.06 -21.20
C GLU A 152 11.58 -1.13 -20.23
N PRO A 153 12.48 -2.13 -20.33
CA PRO A 153 12.42 -3.35 -19.52
C PRO A 153 12.38 -3.07 -18.00
N ALA A 154 13.19 -2.12 -17.51
CA ALA A 154 13.25 -1.77 -16.10
C ALA A 154 11.93 -1.18 -15.58
N TRP A 155 11.31 -0.29 -16.37
CA TRP A 155 10.00 0.29 -16.05
C TRP A 155 8.86 -0.72 -16.16
N ARG A 156 8.87 -1.57 -17.18
CA ARG A 156 7.90 -2.67 -17.29
C ARG A 156 7.96 -3.60 -16.09
N ALA A 157 9.15 -3.97 -15.63
CA ALA A 157 9.32 -4.79 -14.43
C ALA A 157 8.78 -4.08 -13.18
N ARG A 158 9.10 -2.79 -13.00
CA ARG A 158 8.62 -1.99 -11.85
C ARG A 158 7.09 -1.84 -11.85
N LEU A 159 6.50 -1.50 -12.99
CA LEU A 159 5.05 -1.38 -13.16
C LEU A 159 4.34 -2.73 -12.98
N GLY A 160 4.92 -3.81 -13.52
CA GLY A 160 4.41 -5.16 -13.35
C GLY A 160 4.38 -5.60 -11.90
N HIS A 161 5.44 -5.29 -11.14
CA HIS A 161 5.49 -5.56 -9.70
C HIS A 161 4.39 -4.80 -8.95
N VAL A 162 4.30 -3.48 -9.13
CA VAL A 162 3.25 -2.65 -8.48
C VAL A 162 1.85 -3.13 -8.86
N THR A 163 1.63 -3.46 -10.14
CA THR A 163 0.35 -3.99 -10.62
C THR A 163 -0.01 -5.31 -9.94
N SER A 164 0.96 -6.22 -9.82
CA SER A 164 0.74 -7.52 -9.18
C SER A 164 0.42 -7.35 -7.70
N THR A 165 1.12 -6.45 -6.98
CA THR A 165 0.83 -6.14 -5.59
C THR A 165 -0.57 -5.54 -5.42
N LEU A 166 -0.96 -4.58 -6.26
CA LEU A 166 -2.31 -3.99 -6.22
C LEU A 166 -3.40 -5.03 -6.50
N LEU A 167 -3.20 -5.92 -7.48
CA LEU A 167 -4.16 -6.98 -7.78
C LEU A 167 -4.21 -8.05 -6.69
N ALA A 168 -3.08 -8.39 -6.08
CA ALA A 168 -3.03 -9.30 -4.94
C ALA A 168 -3.78 -8.73 -3.74
N SER A 169 -3.67 -7.42 -3.50
CA SER A 169 -4.43 -6.71 -2.48
C SER A 169 -5.94 -6.64 -2.76
N LEU A 170 -6.44 -7.14 -3.89
CA LEU A 170 -7.89 -7.32 -4.06
C LEU A 170 -8.41 -8.58 -3.35
N PHE A 171 -7.54 -9.52 -3.03
CA PHE A 171 -7.87 -10.68 -2.21
C PHE A 171 -7.62 -10.37 -0.75
N TYR A 172 -8.44 -10.93 0.13
CA TYR A 172 -8.29 -10.85 1.59
C TYR A 172 -8.81 -12.12 2.24
N PHE A 173 -8.35 -12.39 3.46
CA PHE A 173 -8.86 -13.49 4.28
C PHE A 173 -9.85 -12.95 5.32
N GLU A 174 -10.98 -13.62 5.44
CA GLU A 174 -11.99 -13.37 6.46
C GLU A 174 -12.05 -14.61 7.35
N PRO A 175 -11.62 -14.51 8.63
CA PRO A 175 -11.72 -15.61 9.58
C PRO A 175 -13.20 -15.88 9.91
N ASP A 176 -13.53 -17.14 10.15
CA ASP A 176 -14.86 -17.51 10.65
C ASP A 176 -14.98 -17.08 12.13
N ALA A 177 -16.15 -16.55 12.52
CA ALA A 177 -16.42 -16.07 13.88
C ALA A 177 -16.29 -17.17 14.95
N GLU A 178 -16.57 -18.42 14.58
CA GLU A 178 -16.56 -19.56 15.48
C GLU A 178 -15.23 -20.35 15.36
N ALA A 179 -14.30 -20.11 16.29
CA ALA A 179 -13.15 -21.00 16.47
C ALA A 179 -13.63 -22.31 17.12
N PRO A 180 -13.22 -23.50 16.64
CA PRO A 180 -13.36 -24.71 17.43
C PRO A 180 -12.47 -24.56 18.67
N LEU A 181 -13.06 -24.23 19.82
CA LEU A 181 -12.42 -24.44 21.12
C LEU A 181 -12.13 -25.94 21.21
N SER A 182 -10.89 -26.35 20.91
CA SER A 182 -10.46 -27.71 21.17
C SER A 182 -10.60 -27.98 22.67
N PRO A 183 -11.40 -28.97 23.11
CA PRO A 183 -11.50 -29.30 24.51
C PRO A 183 -10.26 -30.10 24.91
N THR A 184 -9.13 -29.43 25.13
CA THR A 184 -8.08 -30.02 25.96
C THR A 184 -8.51 -29.85 27.41
N THR A 185 -8.97 -30.96 27.99
CA THR A 185 -9.27 -31.13 29.41
C THR A 185 -8.20 -30.46 30.28
N PRO A 186 -8.50 -29.40 31.04
CA PRO A 186 -7.60 -28.94 32.08
C PRO A 186 -7.91 -29.76 33.33
N THR A 187 -7.03 -30.69 33.68
CA THR A 187 -6.98 -31.17 35.07
C THR A 187 -6.74 -29.94 35.96
N PRO A 188 -7.59 -29.67 36.97
CA PRO A 188 -7.45 -28.47 37.77
C PRO A 188 -6.28 -28.65 38.74
N THR A 189 -5.08 -28.18 38.36
CA THR A 189 -4.02 -27.89 39.32
C THR A 189 -4.17 -26.45 39.80
N PRO A 190 -4.41 -26.21 41.09
CA PRO A 190 -4.72 -24.89 41.61
C PRO A 190 -3.43 -24.14 41.93
N THR A 191 -2.62 -23.76 40.93
CA THR A 191 -1.48 -22.84 41.11
C THR A 191 -0.82 -22.51 39.77
N SER A 192 -1.46 -21.70 38.92
CA SER A 192 -0.74 -20.95 37.89
C SER A 192 -1.59 -19.79 37.36
N THR A 193 -1.00 -18.61 37.38
CA THR A 193 -1.49 -17.33 36.84
C THR A 193 -1.79 -17.44 35.33
N GLN A 194 -3.00 -17.04 34.93
CA GLN A 194 -3.44 -16.74 33.54
C GLN A 194 -2.80 -17.59 32.43
N HIS A 195 -3.35 -18.78 32.17
CA HIS A 195 -3.07 -19.50 30.92
C HIS A 195 -3.87 -18.87 29.78
N GLU A 196 -3.23 -18.05 28.96
CA GLU A 196 -3.74 -17.57 27.67
C GLU A 196 -3.83 -18.79 26.73
N ILE A 197 -5.05 -19.14 26.29
CA ILE A 197 -5.28 -20.27 25.38
C ILE A 197 -4.71 -19.89 24.01
N GLU A 198 -3.55 -20.45 23.63
CA GLU A 198 -3.00 -20.29 22.29
C GLU A 198 -3.87 -21.04 21.29
N ALA A 199 -4.56 -20.31 20.42
CA ALA A 199 -5.33 -20.91 19.35
C ALA A 199 -4.38 -21.54 18.30
N THR A 200 -4.51 -22.85 18.10
CA THR A 200 -3.60 -23.65 17.26
C THR A 200 -4.04 -23.82 15.82
N GLU A 201 -5.25 -23.38 15.49
CA GLU A 201 -5.83 -23.52 14.16
C GLU A 201 -6.58 -22.24 13.81
N ILE A 202 -6.95 -22.00 12.56
CA ILE A 202 -7.92 -20.96 12.18
C ILE A 202 -8.64 -21.38 10.91
N GLN A 203 -9.95 -21.16 10.86
CA GLN A 203 -10.80 -21.38 9.69
C GLN A 203 -11.28 -20.04 9.15
N GLY A 204 -11.54 -20.01 7.85
CA GLY A 204 -12.09 -18.83 7.20
C GLY A 204 -12.15 -18.97 5.70
N THR A 205 -12.39 -17.84 5.05
CA THR A 205 -12.61 -17.78 3.61
C THR A 205 -11.72 -16.71 2.98
N ILE A 206 -10.98 -17.07 1.92
CA ILE A 206 -10.34 -16.07 1.06
C ILE A 206 -11.40 -15.52 0.11
N ARG A 207 -11.55 -14.21 0.13
CA ARG A 207 -12.54 -13.44 -0.64
C ARG A 207 -11.84 -12.43 -1.55
N THR A 208 -12.65 -11.71 -2.33
CA THR A 208 -12.20 -10.65 -3.22
C THR A 208 -13.03 -9.38 -2.98
N ARG A 209 -12.38 -8.22 -3.13
CA ARG A 209 -13.03 -6.90 -3.08
C ARG A 209 -13.84 -6.58 -4.33
N LEU A 210 -13.69 -7.36 -5.40
CA LEU A 210 -14.44 -7.17 -6.63
C LEU A 210 -15.87 -7.71 -6.50
N ARG A 211 -16.81 -7.05 -7.16
CA ARG A 211 -18.22 -7.47 -7.20
C ARG A 211 -18.32 -8.90 -7.77
N HIS A 212 -19.15 -9.73 -7.16
CA HIS A 212 -19.49 -11.06 -7.69
C HIS A 212 -20.13 -10.95 -9.08
N ASP A 213 -19.95 -11.97 -9.92
CA ASP A 213 -20.49 -12.00 -11.29
C ASP A 213 -20.10 -10.77 -12.15
N SER A 214 -18.89 -10.25 -11.96
CA SER A 214 -18.37 -9.09 -12.70
C SER A 214 -17.31 -9.48 -13.73
N GLY A 215 -17.24 -8.74 -14.83
CA GLY A 215 -16.19 -8.90 -15.84
C GLY A 215 -14.80 -8.60 -15.28
N GLU A 216 -14.70 -7.72 -14.28
CA GLU A 216 -13.47 -7.41 -13.55
C GLU A 216 -12.96 -8.64 -12.78
N LEU A 217 -13.82 -9.30 -12.02
CA LEU A 217 -13.46 -10.51 -11.27
C LEU A 217 -13.04 -11.63 -12.22
N SER A 218 -13.81 -11.84 -13.29
CA SER A 218 -13.47 -12.83 -14.32
C SER A 218 -12.09 -12.54 -14.92
N ARG A 219 -11.80 -11.29 -15.34
CA ARG A 219 -10.49 -10.90 -15.87
C ARG A 219 -9.36 -11.13 -14.86
N LEU A 220 -9.57 -10.82 -13.59
CA LEU A 220 -8.60 -11.08 -12.53
C LEU A 220 -8.32 -12.59 -12.38
N LEU A 221 -9.36 -13.42 -12.25
CA LEU A 221 -9.22 -14.86 -12.05
C LEU A 221 -8.55 -15.57 -13.24
N HIS A 222 -8.72 -15.08 -14.46
CA HIS A 222 -7.97 -15.60 -15.61
C HIS A 222 -6.47 -15.42 -15.46
N ARG A 223 -6.01 -14.35 -14.78
CA ARG A 223 -4.59 -14.10 -14.52
C ARG A 223 -4.03 -14.91 -13.35
N VAL A 224 -4.88 -15.38 -12.43
CA VAL A 224 -4.46 -16.15 -11.26
C VAL A 224 -4.29 -17.63 -11.62
N THR A 225 -3.13 -18.21 -11.28
CA THR A 225 -2.84 -19.64 -11.44
C THR A 225 -3.17 -20.45 -10.20
N GLY A 226 -3.06 -19.86 -9.01
CA GLY A 226 -3.35 -20.54 -7.74
C GLY A 226 -3.27 -19.59 -6.55
N LEU A 227 -3.86 -20.04 -5.43
CA LEU A 227 -3.66 -19.45 -4.11
C LEU A 227 -2.75 -20.37 -3.30
N PHE A 228 -1.84 -19.78 -2.56
CA PHE A 228 -0.80 -20.48 -1.81
C PHE A 228 -0.68 -19.91 -0.42
N TRP A 229 -0.11 -20.71 0.48
CA TRP A 229 0.26 -20.24 1.80
C TRP A 229 1.60 -20.84 2.24
N THR A 230 2.26 -20.16 3.17
CA THR A 230 3.46 -20.65 3.84
C THR A 230 3.53 -20.11 5.27
N LYS A 231 4.45 -20.66 6.06
CA LYS A 231 4.76 -20.21 7.42
C LYS A 231 6.11 -19.53 7.42
N LEU A 232 6.16 -18.29 7.88
CA LEU A 232 7.41 -17.53 7.99
C LEU A 232 8.02 -17.76 9.37
N SER A 233 9.28 -18.21 9.38
CA SER A 233 10.08 -18.30 10.60
C SER A 233 10.72 -16.95 10.88
N GLY A 234 10.00 -16.07 11.58
CA GLY A 234 10.47 -14.73 11.92
C GLY A 234 9.42 -13.94 12.70
N SER A 235 9.89 -13.13 13.65
CA SER A 235 9.04 -12.20 14.42
C SER A 235 8.21 -11.35 13.47
N SER A 236 6.91 -11.27 13.70
CA SER A 236 5.92 -10.49 12.96
C SER A 236 6.19 -8.97 12.93
N ARG A 237 7.22 -8.49 13.65
CA ARG A 237 7.66 -7.10 13.57
C ARG A 237 8.59 -6.88 12.37
N GLY A 238 8.01 -6.43 11.27
CA GLY A 238 8.77 -5.94 10.12
C GLY A 238 9.35 -7.03 9.23
N ILE A 239 8.57 -8.08 8.96
CA ILE A 239 8.95 -9.03 7.91
C ILE A 239 8.89 -8.29 6.58
N SER A 240 10.06 -7.85 6.16
CA SER A 240 10.35 -7.53 4.78
C SER A 240 10.06 -8.80 3.96
N ILE A 241 9.01 -8.77 3.14
CA ILE A 241 8.68 -9.71 2.04
C ILE A 241 9.73 -9.65 0.91
N SER A 242 10.98 -9.33 1.26
CA SER A 242 12.18 -9.35 0.44
C SER A 242 12.38 -10.73 -0.23
N PRO A 243 13.33 -10.89 -1.17
CA PRO A 243 13.46 -12.09 -2.03
C PRO A 243 13.52 -13.45 -1.30
N SER A 244 13.74 -13.47 0.02
CA SER A 244 13.72 -14.66 0.86
C SER A 244 12.42 -15.48 0.75
N VAL A 245 11.27 -14.84 0.55
CA VAL A 245 9.97 -15.54 0.46
C VAL A 245 9.88 -16.44 -0.79
N GLN A 246 10.73 -16.20 -1.80
CA GLN A 246 10.77 -17.04 -3.00
C GLN A 246 11.22 -18.48 -2.71
N HIS A 247 11.97 -18.70 -1.63
CA HIS A 247 12.51 -20.01 -1.25
C HIS A 247 11.68 -20.76 -0.21
N GLU A 248 10.62 -20.15 0.30
CA GLU A 248 9.75 -20.79 1.30
C GLU A 248 8.93 -21.92 0.67
N PRO A 249 8.66 -23.02 1.41
CA PRO A 249 7.86 -24.14 0.91
C PRO A 249 6.38 -23.74 0.85
N TRP A 250 5.95 -23.28 -0.32
CA TRP A 250 4.56 -22.91 -0.59
C TRP A 250 3.65 -24.14 -0.68
N THR A 251 2.55 -24.11 0.08
CA THR A 251 1.46 -25.10 -0.01
C THR A 251 0.30 -24.53 -0.81
N GLU A 252 -0.19 -25.27 -1.79
CA GLU A 252 -1.32 -24.86 -2.63
C GLU A 252 -2.66 -25.01 -1.89
N ILE A 253 -3.56 -24.03 -2.08
CA ILE A 253 -4.92 -24.06 -1.57
C ILE A 253 -5.81 -24.69 -2.64
N LEU A 254 -5.96 -26.02 -2.56
CA LEU A 254 -6.65 -26.83 -3.59
C LEU A 254 -8.10 -26.41 -3.85
N ALA A 255 -8.80 -25.89 -2.83
CA ALA A 255 -10.18 -25.40 -2.95
C ALA A 255 -10.32 -24.24 -3.96
N PHE A 256 -9.22 -23.55 -4.28
CA PHE A 256 -9.21 -22.45 -5.24
C PHE A 256 -9.67 -22.89 -6.64
N THR A 257 -9.19 -24.04 -7.13
CA THR A 257 -9.46 -24.49 -8.51
C THR A 257 -10.95 -24.68 -8.73
N THR A 258 -11.60 -25.44 -7.86
CA THR A 258 -13.05 -25.68 -7.90
C THR A 258 -13.84 -24.37 -7.75
N THR A 259 -13.44 -23.51 -6.80
CA THR A 259 -14.13 -22.23 -6.58
C THR A 259 -14.02 -21.32 -7.80
N LYS A 260 -12.83 -21.25 -8.42
CA LYS A 260 -12.58 -20.44 -9.62
C LYS A 260 -13.47 -20.90 -10.78
N GLU A 261 -13.57 -22.20 -11.02
CA GLU A 261 -14.44 -22.75 -12.05
C GLU A 261 -15.91 -22.39 -11.81
N GLN A 262 -16.39 -22.55 -10.58
CA GLN A 262 -17.77 -22.19 -10.21
C GLN A 262 -18.06 -20.69 -10.42
N VAL A 263 -17.12 -19.82 -10.03
CA VAL A 263 -17.26 -18.36 -10.23
C VAL A 263 -17.28 -18.01 -11.71
N LEU A 264 -16.38 -18.58 -12.52
CA LEU A 264 -16.28 -18.26 -13.95
C LEU A 264 -17.43 -18.85 -14.78
N GLN A 265 -17.99 -19.99 -14.39
CA GLN A 265 -19.05 -20.67 -15.13
C GLN A 265 -20.45 -20.25 -14.71
N PHE A 266 -20.67 -20.01 -13.41
CA PHE A 266 -22.01 -19.80 -12.85
C PHE A 266 -22.19 -18.44 -12.17
N GLY A 267 -21.18 -17.57 -12.15
CA GLY A 267 -21.26 -16.28 -11.47
C GLY A 267 -21.34 -16.40 -9.95
N CYS A 268 -20.93 -17.54 -9.38
CA CYS A 268 -20.96 -17.76 -7.94
C CYS A 268 -20.11 -16.72 -7.18
N PRO A 269 -20.44 -16.43 -5.90
CA PRO A 269 -19.56 -15.66 -5.04
C PRO A 269 -18.17 -16.30 -4.92
N PHE A 270 -17.11 -15.50 -5.07
CA PHE A 270 -15.74 -15.97 -4.85
C PHE A 270 -15.47 -16.13 -3.36
N ARG A 271 -15.48 -17.37 -2.90
CA ARG A 271 -15.29 -17.78 -1.49
C ARG A 271 -14.47 -19.06 -1.44
N VAL A 272 -13.17 -18.94 -1.19
CA VAL A 272 -12.27 -20.09 -1.12
C VAL A 272 -12.09 -20.48 0.36
N PRO A 273 -12.68 -21.60 0.82
CA PRO A 273 -12.52 -22.04 2.20
C PRO A 273 -11.09 -22.47 2.46
N VAL A 274 -10.56 -22.09 3.62
CA VAL A 274 -9.21 -22.45 4.07
C VAL A 274 -9.21 -22.79 5.55
N HIS A 275 -8.37 -23.74 5.92
CA HIS A 275 -8.11 -24.13 7.30
C HIS A 275 -6.60 -24.22 7.48
N PHE A 276 -6.07 -23.46 8.42
CA PHE A 276 -4.65 -23.46 8.75
C PHE A 276 -4.45 -24.02 10.14
N THR A 277 -3.48 -24.92 10.30
CA THR A 277 -3.07 -25.46 11.60
C THR A 277 -1.63 -24.99 11.89
N GLU A 278 -1.44 -24.28 13.00
CA GLU A 278 -0.15 -23.80 13.46
C GLU A 278 0.03 -24.09 14.96
N PRO A 279 0.88 -25.05 15.32
CA PRO A 279 1.08 -25.46 16.71
C PRO A 279 1.99 -24.51 17.51
N SER A 280 2.41 -23.36 16.96
CA SER A 280 3.36 -22.46 17.62
C SER A 280 3.03 -21.00 17.38
N GLY A 281 2.69 -20.24 18.42
CA GLY A 281 2.36 -18.81 18.35
C GLY A 281 3.48 -17.87 17.87
N THR A 282 4.68 -18.39 17.59
CA THR A 282 5.86 -17.60 17.18
C THR A 282 6.01 -17.41 15.69
N LYS A 283 5.20 -18.08 14.86
CA LYS A 283 5.28 -18.02 13.40
C LYS A 283 4.20 -17.11 12.84
N SER A 284 4.49 -16.56 11.66
CA SER A 284 3.52 -15.77 10.91
C SER A 284 3.03 -16.58 9.72
N LEU A 285 1.71 -16.59 9.52
CA LEU A 285 1.09 -17.10 8.32
C LEU A 285 1.29 -16.08 7.18
N LEU A 286 1.53 -16.58 5.97
CA LEU A 286 1.55 -15.78 4.75
C LEU A 286 0.65 -16.45 3.71
N ILE A 287 -0.43 -15.78 3.32
CA ILE A 287 -1.28 -16.18 2.19
C ILE A 287 -0.91 -15.31 0.98
N ALA A 288 -0.80 -15.95 -0.18
CA ALA A 288 -0.39 -15.29 -1.41
C ALA A 288 -1.12 -15.83 -2.64
N VAL A 289 -1.22 -15.02 -3.67
CA VAL A 289 -1.76 -15.36 -4.98
C VAL A 289 -0.65 -15.44 -6.01
N ARG A 290 -0.65 -16.45 -6.86
CA ARG A 290 0.29 -16.52 -7.99
C ARG A 290 -0.41 -16.09 -9.27
N PHE A 291 0.19 -15.14 -9.98
CA PHE A 291 -0.25 -14.73 -11.32
C PHE A 291 0.56 -15.44 -12.40
N ARG A 292 -0.01 -15.60 -13.60
CA ARG A 292 0.63 -16.24 -14.76
C ARG A 292 1.97 -15.59 -15.15
N ASP A 293 2.08 -14.29 -14.95
CA ASP A 293 3.23 -13.43 -15.28
C ASP A 293 4.17 -13.19 -14.10
N SER A 294 3.92 -13.82 -12.94
CA SER A 294 4.73 -13.68 -11.73
C SER A 294 5.54 -14.95 -11.44
N ALA A 295 6.84 -14.79 -11.20
CA ALA A 295 7.73 -15.91 -10.86
C ALA A 295 7.42 -16.51 -9.47
N ALA A 296 6.93 -15.69 -8.54
CA ALA A 296 6.61 -16.08 -7.17
C ALA A 296 5.18 -15.65 -6.77
N PRO A 297 4.56 -16.32 -5.79
CA PRO A 297 3.31 -15.85 -5.20
C PRO A 297 3.48 -14.46 -4.57
N VAL A 298 2.46 -13.61 -4.73
CA VAL A 298 2.39 -12.25 -4.20
C VAL A 298 1.41 -12.24 -3.02
N PRO A 299 1.81 -11.75 -1.84
CA PRO A 299 0.95 -11.73 -0.66
C PRO A 299 -0.38 -11.02 -0.89
N ILE A 300 -1.46 -11.58 -0.33
CA ILE A 300 -2.78 -10.92 -0.34
C ILE A 300 -2.88 -9.90 0.81
N SER A 301 -3.94 -9.09 0.78
CA SER A 301 -4.21 -8.09 1.82
C SER A 301 -4.25 -8.72 3.23
N GLY A 302 -3.63 -8.04 4.19
CA GLY A 302 -3.59 -8.43 5.59
C GLY A 302 -2.46 -9.38 5.98
N PHE A 303 -1.63 -9.85 5.03
CA PHE A 303 -0.52 -10.78 5.30
C PHE A 303 0.86 -10.15 5.07
N PRO A 304 1.93 -10.62 5.75
CA PRO A 304 1.95 -11.68 6.76
C PRO A 304 1.20 -11.30 8.05
N ALA A 305 0.67 -12.30 8.76
CA ALA A 305 -0.10 -12.12 10.00
C ALA A 305 0.16 -13.27 10.98
N SER A 306 0.17 -13.01 12.28
CA SER A 306 0.14 -14.07 13.29
C SER A 306 -1.28 -14.61 13.46
N LEU A 307 -1.44 -15.87 13.87
CA LEU A 307 -2.76 -16.41 14.21
C LEU A 307 -3.48 -15.55 15.26
N GLN A 308 -2.79 -15.11 16.31
CA GLN A 308 -3.35 -14.22 17.33
C GLN A 308 -3.93 -12.94 16.72
N SER A 309 -3.25 -12.34 15.73
CA SER A 309 -3.74 -11.12 15.06
C SER A 309 -4.95 -11.39 14.16
N LEU A 310 -5.06 -12.59 13.58
CA LEU A 310 -6.23 -12.98 12.79
C LEU A 310 -7.44 -13.26 13.69
N TYR A 311 -7.22 -13.89 14.85
CA TYR A 311 -8.25 -14.11 15.86
C TYR A 311 -8.79 -12.82 16.44
N ALA A 312 -7.89 -11.90 16.81
CA ALA A 312 -8.30 -10.58 17.29
C ALA A 312 -9.19 -9.87 16.25
N LYS A 313 -8.91 -10.02 14.95
CA LYS A 313 -9.77 -9.48 13.89
C LYS A 313 -11.12 -10.19 13.78
N ALA A 314 -11.14 -11.52 13.94
CA ALA A 314 -12.38 -12.31 13.91
C ALA A 314 -13.35 -11.84 14.99
N SER A 315 -12.87 -11.73 16.23
CA SER A 315 -13.69 -11.32 17.38
C SER A 315 -14.15 -9.85 17.35
N MET A 316 -13.67 -9.05 16.40
CA MET A 316 -14.06 -7.64 16.26
C MET A 316 -15.17 -7.42 15.25
N TRP A 317 -15.54 -8.45 14.48
CA TRP A 317 -16.60 -8.37 13.46
C TRP A 317 -17.92 -8.98 13.94
N ASP A 318 -17.95 -9.51 15.15
CA ASP A 318 -19.15 -9.94 15.90
C ASP A 318 -19.70 -8.82 16.77
#